data_AF-A0A2J6WFL2-F1
#
_entry.id   AF-A0A2J6WFL2-F1
#
_cell.length_a   1.000
_cell.length_b   1.000
_cell.length_c   1.000
_cell.angle_alpha   90.00
_cell.angle_beta   90.00
_cell.angle_gamma   90.00
#
_symmetry.space_group_name_H-M   'P 1'
#
loop_
_entity.id
_entity.type
_entity.pdbx_description
1 polymer ?
#
loop_
_entity_poly.entity_id
_entity_poly.type
_entity_poly.pdbx_seq_one_letter_code
_entity_poly.pdbx_strand_id
1 'polypeptide(L)'
;MKKKILGVFIIFLLLFNVSETIFASEKTYINLKEPKIALIRLEDVSPWYAIQENGLEVLRKTADYLYSEHVPFHVSVVPIYINPQEHISLDMSDPNSPEMKAFRETILYMATRGGVIGIHGYTHQHGEGISTADFEFGKCNECSTDTYALEHMKSAVETFEKSGIKFYYWETPHYTATPSQYKVFAKYFTLFYEPDFRFRRSKTISVHYDLRSDKKPVYFIPTPQLAIQSKFDVERILFSARSTQFVSFFFHPFRDFKRLYAGHDLIKFDISSSLGYLEALVKNLKEMGFTFKTINELNLLTFNPSEKFYTVNNLYLVFKDKLIFKNSTIYLPLVEILSSLNIKYSFANGSIQFEVNGNKFKITKGTVFINDKEYTSNNKIPDILIFSSNQPVYVSKDFVSRFIAVIQVNPFNKEVIILD
;
A
#
# COMPACT_ATOMS: atom_id res chain seq x y z
N MET A 1 -3.98 -14.00 -60.94
CA MET A 1 -4.54 -13.98 -59.56
C MET A 1 -3.50 -14.06 -58.44
N LYS A 2 -2.63 -15.09 -58.36
CA LYS A 2 -1.80 -15.40 -57.16
C LYS A 2 -1.10 -14.21 -56.46
N LYS A 3 -0.53 -13.22 -57.16
CA LYS A 3 0.16 -12.07 -56.53
C LYS A 3 -0.74 -11.14 -55.67
N LYS A 4 -2.04 -11.00 -55.96
CA LYS A 4 -2.93 -10.15 -55.12
C LYS A 4 -3.28 -10.77 -53.76
N ILE A 5 -3.35 -12.11 -53.68
CA ILE A 5 -3.71 -12.83 -52.45
C ILE A 5 -2.59 -12.72 -51.40
N LEU A 6 -1.32 -12.80 -51.84
CA LEU A 6 -0.16 -12.73 -50.94
C LEU A 6 -0.06 -11.37 -50.22
N GLY A 7 -0.35 -10.27 -50.93
CA GLY A 7 -0.36 -8.93 -50.32
C GLY A 7 -1.44 -8.76 -49.24
N VAL A 8 -2.64 -9.31 -49.47
CA VAL A 8 -3.72 -9.30 -48.46
C VAL A 8 -3.33 -10.12 -47.22
N PHE A 9 -2.71 -11.28 -47.42
CA PHE A 9 -2.25 -12.13 -46.30
C PHE A 9 -1.18 -11.45 -45.44
N ILE A 10 -0.21 -10.77 -46.06
CA ILE A 10 0.84 -10.02 -45.35
C ILE A 10 0.24 -8.84 -44.57
N ILE A 11 -0.72 -8.12 -45.14
CA ILE A 11 -1.44 -7.04 -44.44
C ILE A 11 -2.25 -7.58 -43.26
N PHE A 12 -2.91 -8.75 -43.40
CA PHE A 12 -3.62 -9.38 -42.29
C PHE A 12 -2.69 -9.83 -41.15
N LEU A 13 -1.53 -10.42 -41.48
CA LEU A 13 -0.52 -10.79 -40.49
C LEU A 13 0.09 -9.58 -39.78
N LEU A 14 0.33 -8.48 -40.49
CA LEU A 14 0.77 -7.22 -39.87
C LEU A 14 -0.31 -6.64 -38.95
N LEU A 15 -1.58 -6.64 -39.36
CA LEU A 15 -2.69 -6.16 -38.52
C LEU A 15 -2.89 -7.02 -37.26
N PHE A 16 -2.70 -8.35 -37.34
CA PHE A 16 -2.73 -9.22 -36.16
C PHE A 16 -1.56 -8.97 -35.21
N ASN A 17 -0.33 -8.86 -35.71
CA ASN A 17 0.84 -8.53 -34.89
C ASN A 17 0.71 -7.14 -34.24
N VAL A 18 0.14 -6.16 -34.96
CA VAL A 18 -0.14 -4.82 -34.42
C VAL A 18 -1.27 -4.85 -33.39
N SER A 19 -2.33 -5.65 -33.57
CA SER A 19 -3.36 -5.80 -32.54
C SER A 19 -2.84 -6.49 -31.29
N GLU A 20 -2.05 -7.57 -31.43
CA GLU A 20 -1.49 -8.26 -30.27
C GLU A 20 -0.48 -7.38 -29.52
N THR A 21 0.38 -6.63 -30.22
CA THR A 21 1.33 -5.71 -29.55
C THR A 21 0.67 -4.49 -28.93
N ILE A 22 -0.44 -3.99 -29.48
CA ILE A 22 -1.23 -2.92 -28.84
C ILE A 22 -1.93 -3.44 -27.59
N PHE A 23 -2.61 -4.60 -27.65
CA PHE A 23 -3.32 -5.16 -26.48
C PHE A 23 -2.38 -5.76 -25.41
N ALA A 24 -1.16 -6.18 -25.76
CA ALA A 24 -0.16 -6.65 -24.80
C ALA A 24 0.45 -5.53 -23.92
N SER A 25 0.10 -4.26 -24.17
CA SER A 25 0.73 -3.11 -23.50
C SER A 25 0.09 -2.69 -22.16
N GLU A 26 -1.14 -3.12 -21.86
CA GLU A 26 -1.88 -2.63 -20.67
C GLU A 26 -1.90 -3.60 -19.47
N LYS A 27 -1.89 -4.92 -19.74
CA LYS A 27 -1.93 -5.97 -18.71
C LYS A 27 -1.06 -7.17 -19.10
N THR A 28 -0.34 -7.72 -18.12
CA THR A 28 0.36 -9.01 -18.25
C THR A 28 0.11 -9.92 -17.03
N TYR A 29 0.60 -11.15 -17.09
CA TYR A 29 0.56 -12.13 -15.99
C TYR A 29 1.97 -12.47 -15.54
N ILE A 30 2.14 -12.75 -14.24
CA ILE A 30 3.45 -13.03 -13.66
C ILE A 30 3.67 -14.54 -13.59
N ASN A 31 4.72 -15.01 -14.25
CA ASN A 31 5.22 -16.36 -14.04
C ASN A 31 6.15 -16.36 -12.82
N LEU A 32 5.68 -16.91 -11.70
CA LEU A 32 6.45 -17.04 -10.47
C LEU A 32 7.60 -18.04 -10.72
N LYS A 33 8.84 -17.61 -10.46
CA LYS A 33 10.04 -18.41 -10.75
C LYS A 33 10.24 -19.60 -9.81
N GLU A 34 9.62 -19.57 -8.64
CA GLU A 34 9.70 -20.62 -7.63
C GLU A 34 8.45 -21.53 -7.70
N PRO A 35 8.60 -22.86 -7.68
CA PRO A 35 7.48 -23.78 -7.60
C PRO A 35 6.82 -23.73 -6.22
N LYS A 36 5.52 -24.08 -6.16
CA LYS A 36 4.72 -24.25 -4.95
C LYS A 36 4.83 -23.10 -3.92
N ILE A 37 4.36 -21.93 -4.29
CA ILE A 37 4.16 -20.80 -3.37
C ILE A 37 2.78 -20.89 -2.69
N ALA A 38 2.73 -20.70 -1.38
CA ALA A 38 1.51 -20.53 -0.60
C ALA A 38 1.44 -19.13 0.06
N LEU A 39 0.26 -18.51 0.05
CA LEU A 39 -0.06 -17.31 0.84
C LEU A 39 -1.32 -17.56 1.67
N ILE A 40 -1.39 -16.89 2.82
CA ILE A 40 -2.58 -16.79 3.67
C ILE A 40 -2.86 -15.32 4.00
N ARG A 41 -4.15 -14.96 4.02
CA ARG A 41 -4.67 -13.68 4.49
C ARG A 41 -5.71 -13.89 5.59
N LEU A 42 -5.60 -13.09 6.65
CA LEU A 42 -6.59 -13.00 7.71
C LEU A 42 -7.54 -11.84 7.37
N GLU A 43 -8.83 -12.14 7.23
CA GLU A 43 -9.88 -11.23 6.74
C GLU A 43 -10.82 -10.79 7.87
N ASP A 44 -11.57 -9.71 7.66
CA ASP A 44 -12.50 -9.10 8.63
C ASP A 44 -11.89 -8.70 9.98
N VAL A 45 -10.57 -8.43 10.04
CA VAL A 45 -9.90 -8.05 11.29
C VAL A 45 -10.24 -6.60 11.62
N SER A 46 -11.12 -6.38 12.59
CA SER A 46 -11.70 -5.07 12.89
C SER A 46 -11.79 -4.79 14.39
N PRO A 47 -12.00 -3.52 14.81
CA PRO A 47 -12.25 -3.15 16.20
C PRO A 47 -13.30 -3.99 16.95
N TRP A 48 -14.20 -4.67 16.24
CA TRP A 48 -15.16 -5.63 16.81
C TRP A 48 -14.48 -6.66 17.74
N TYR A 49 -13.31 -7.19 17.38
CA TYR A 49 -12.59 -8.17 18.21
C TYR A 49 -12.18 -7.61 19.59
N ALA A 50 -12.13 -6.29 19.77
CA ALA A 50 -11.79 -5.66 21.05
C ALA A 50 -12.97 -5.61 22.03
N ILE A 51 -14.21 -5.69 21.53
CA ILE A 51 -15.45 -5.71 22.33
C ILE A 51 -16.05 -7.11 22.49
N GLN A 52 -15.42 -8.16 21.95
CA GLN A 52 -15.81 -9.56 22.15
C GLN A 52 -14.98 -10.19 23.28
N GLU A 53 -15.60 -11.06 24.10
CA GLU A 53 -14.86 -11.73 25.17
C GLU A 53 -13.87 -12.75 24.56
N ASN A 54 -12.59 -12.59 24.89
CA ASN A 54 -11.44 -13.28 24.27
C ASN A 54 -11.22 -12.99 22.77
N GLY A 55 -11.80 -11.91 22.22
CA GLY A 55 -11.67 -11.59 20.79
C GLY A 55 -10.25 -11.19 20.37
N LEU A 56 -9.50 -10.48 21.20
CA LEU A 56 -8.09 -10.17 20.90
C LEU A 56 -7.21 -11.40 21.06
N GLU A 57 -7.56 -12.31 21.97
CA GLU A 57 -6.87 -13.57 22.23
C GLU A 57 -7.02 -14.54 21.05
N VAL A 58 -8.15 -14.53 20.33
CA VAL A 58 -8.33 -15.19 19.03
C VAL A 58 -7.28 -14.73 18.01
N LEU A 59 -7.10 -13.41 17.88
CA LEU A 59 -6.13 -12.83 16.95
C LEU A 59 -4.69 -13.18 17.34
N ARG A 60 -4.33 -13.06 18.63
CA ARG A 60 -2.99 -13.40 19.14
C ARG A 60 -2.69 -14.88 18.99
N LYS A 61 -3.60 -15.79 19.36
CA LYS A 61 -3.41 -17.24 19.21
C LYS A 61 -3.24 -17.65 17.74
N THR A 62 -4.01 -17.04 16.83
CA THR A 62 -3.86 -17.26 15.38
C THR A 62 -2.47 -16.86 14.88
N ALA A 63 -1.98 -15.69 15.30
CA ALA A 63 -0.64 -15.21 14.96
C ALA A 63 0.49 -16.03 15.60
N ASP A 64 0.34 -16.44 16.87
CA ASP A 64 1.32 -17.26 17.58
C ASP A 64 1.45 -18.67 16.98
N TYR A 65 0.34 -19.27 16.56
CA TYR A 65 0.37 -20.52 15.80
C TYR A 65 1.16 -20.36 14.49
N LEU A 66 0.76 -19.41 13.64
CA LEU A 66 1.40 -19.16 12.35
C LEU A 66 2.90 -18.84 12.50
N TYR A 67 3.27 -18.05 13.50
CA TYR A 67 4.66 -17.73 13.83
C TYR A 67 5.46 -18.95 14.31
N SER A 68 4.89 -19.79 15.19
CA SER A 68 5.54 -21.04 15.64
C SER A 68 5.78 -22.01 14.47
N GLU A 69 4.87 -22.03 13.51
CA GLU A 69 4.99 -22.76 12.25
C GLU A 69 5.88 -22.05 11.22
N HIS A 70 6.47 -20.89 11.53
CA HIS A 70 7.29 -20.11 10.59
C HIS A 70 6.53 -19.75 9.29
N VAL A 71 5.21 -19.56 9.38
CA VAL A 71 4.33 -19.16 8.28
C VAL A 71 4.15 -17.64 8.32
N PRO A 72 4.74 -16.87 7.37
CA PRO A 72 4.36 -15.48 7.18
C PRO A 72 2.90 -15.39 6.70
N PHE A 73 2.19 -14.36 7.16
CA PHE A 73 0.76 -14.17 6.87
C PHE A 73 0.43 -12.70 6.63
N HIS A 74 -0.80 -12.44 6.21
CA HIS A 74 -1.30 -11.10 5.93
C HIS A 74 -2.52 -10.80 6.80
N VAL A 75 -2.75 -9.54 7.16
CA VAL A 75 -3.85 -9.12 8.04
C VAL A 75 -4.58 -7.96 7.39
N SER A 76 -5.77 -8.24 6.86
CA SER A 76 -6.65 -7.26 6.22
C SER A 76 -7.49 -6.60 7.30
N VAL A 77 -7.10 -5.38 7.67
CA VAL A 77 -7.69 -4.66 8.80
C VAL A 77 -8.70 -3.62 8.31
N VAL A 78 -9.94 -3.72 8.80
CA VAL A 78 -10.96 -2.67 8.64
C VAL A 78 -10.75 -1.67 9.79
N PRO A 79 -10.40 -0.40 9.51
CA PRO A 79 -9.97 0.54 10.55
C PRO A 79 -11.13 1.07 11.43
N ILE A 80 -12.36 1.12 10.91
CA ILE A 80 -13.54 1.54 11.65
C ILE A 80 -14.54 0.37 11.70
N TYR A 81 -15.09 0.07 12.88
CA TYR A 81 -16.23 -0.86 13.00
C TYR A 81 -17.51 -0.11 13.40
N ILE A 82 -18.57 -0.28 12.62
CA ILE A 82 -19.88 0.32 12.82
C ILE A 82 -20.95 -0.78 12.81
N ASN A 83 -21.85 -0.73 13.79
CA ASN A 83 -23.11 -1.46 13.80
C ASN A 83 -24.22 -0.48 14.22
N PRO A 84 -25.02 0.07 13.27
CA PRO A 84 -26.02 1.08 13.56
C PRO A 84 -27.16 0.58 14.45
N GLN A 85 -27.49 -0.72 14.36
CA GLN A 85 -28.58 -1.37 15.10
C GLN A 85 -28.29 -1.40 16.61
N GLU A 86 -27.04 -1.67 16.98
CA GLU A 86 -26.53 -1.65 18.36
C GLU A 86 -25.95 -0.28 18.77
N HIS A 87 -26.05 0.73 17.90
CA HIS A 87 -25.47 2.07 18.06
C HIS A 87 -23.94 2.08 18.32
N ILE A 88 -23.23 1.07 17.81
CA ILE A 88 -21.78 0.92 17.96
C ILE A 88 -21.05 1.66 16.84
N SER A 89 -20.06 2.48 17.19
CA SER A 89 -19.06 3.04 16.28
C SER A 89 -17.70 3.06 16.99
N LEU A 90 -16.69 2.41 16.40
CA LEU A 90 -15.37 2.19 16.99
C LEU A 90 -14.27 2.57 15.98
N ASP A 91 -13.48 3.59 16.32
CA ASP A 91 -12.33 4.05 15.53
C ASP A 91 -11.03 3.46 16.06
N MET A 92 -10.34 2.63 15.26
CA MET A 92 -9.03 2.05 15.61
C MET A 92 -7.99 3.09 16.05
N SER A 93 -8.13 4.36 15.67
CA SER A 93 -7.20 5.44 16.03
C SER A 93 -7.52 6.19 17.34
N ASP A 94 -8.67 5.98 17.98
CA ASP A 94 -9.02 6.71 19.21
C ASP A 94 -7.97 6.48 20.34
N PRO A 95 -7.28 7.53 20.82
CA PRO A 95 -6.30 7.38 21.90
C PRO A 95 -6.95 7.15 23.28
N ASN A 96 -8.25 7.39 23.45
CA ASN A 96 -8.92 7.40 24.75
C ASN A 96 -9.54 6.05 25.13
N SER A 97 -10.09 5.29 24.18
CA SER A 97 -10.60 3.94 24.41
C SER A 97 -9.46 2.94 24.74
N PRO A 98 -9.52 2.27 25.91
CA PRO A 98 -8.63 1.15 26.23
C PRO A 98 -8.77 -0.02 25.26
N GLU A 99 -9.96 -0.26 24.73
CA GLU A 99 -10.29 -1.33 23.79
C GLU A 99 -9.59 -1.07 22.44
N MET A 100 -9.67 0.17 21.93
CA MET A 100 -9.00 0.55 20.68
C MET A 100 -7.48 0.55 20.84
N LYS A 101 -6.96 0.94 22.02
CA LYS A 101 -5.55 0.75 22.34
C LYS A 101 -5.15 -0.72 22.32
N ALA A 102 -5.89 -1.60 22.99
CA ALA A 102 -5.62 -3.03 23.03
C ALA A 102 -5.75 -3.70 21.65
N PHE A 103 -6.64 -3.19 20.79
CA PHE A 103 -6.73 -3.59 19.38
C PHE A 103 -5.47 -3.18 18.61
N ARG A 104 -5.04 -1.91 18.67
CA ARG A 104 -3.80 -1.44 18.04
C ARG A 104 -2.58 -2.25 18.49
N GLU A 105 -2.43 -2.47 19.79
CA GLU A 105 -1.36 -3.29 20.37
C GLU A 105 -1.42 -4.75 19.88
N THR A 106 -2.62 -5.28 19.62
CA THR A 106 -2.81 -6.62 19.05
C THR A 106 -2.44 -6.68 17.56
N ILE A 107 -2.79 -5.67 16.75
CA ILE A 107 -2.34 -5.61 15.34
C ILE A 107 -0.81 -5.47 15.25
N LEU A 108 -0.20 -4.67 16.13
CA LEU A 108 1.26 -4.55 16.25
C LEU A 108 1.91 -5.87 16.71
N TYR A 109 1.27 -6.63 17.61
CA TYR A 109 1.70 -7.97 17.99
C TYR A 109 1.64 -8.96 16.81
N MET A 110 0.56 -8.95 16.03
CA MET A 110 0.47 -9.77 14.81
C MET A 110 1.60 -9.41 13.83
N ALA A 111 1.99 -8.13 13.73
CA ALA A 111 3.12 -7.70 12.91
C ALA A 111 4.48 -8.20 13.41
N THR A 112 4.75 -8.19 14.73
CA THR A 112 5.99 -8.78 15.28
C THR A 112 6.03 -10.31 15.17
N ARG A 113 4.87 -10.95 14.93
CA ARG A 113 4.70 -12.37 14.61
C ARG A 113 4.75 -12.70 13.11
N GLY A 114 5.14 -11.75 12.24
CA GLY A 114 5.29 -11.99 10.80
C GLY A 114 4.03 -11.70 9.98
N GLY A 115 3.05 -11.02 10.56
CA GLY A 115 1.88 -10.50 9.86
C GLY A 115 2.18 -9.23 9.06
N VAL A 116 1.91 -9.25 7.76
CA VAL A 116 1.95 -8.07 6.89
C VAL A 116 0.56 -7.43 6.89
N ILE A 117 0.45 -6.20 7.41
CA ILE A 117 -0.85 -5.52 7.55
C ILE A 117 -1.27 -4.86 6.23
N GLY A 118 -2.54 -4.95 5.87
CA GLY A 118 -3.17 -4.23 4.78
C GLY A 118 -4.47 -3.55 5.21
N ILE A 119 -4.93 -2.59 4.41
CA ILE A 119 -6.17 -1.86 4.66
C ILE A 119 -7.32 -2.55 3.91
N HIS A 120 -8.43 -2.82 4.61
CA HIS A 120 -9.60 -3.50 4.08
C HIS A 120 -10.84 -2.59 4.02
N GLY A 121 -10.82 -1.60 3.13
CA GLY A 121 -11.81 -0.53 3.14
C GLY A 121 -11.58 0.48 4.27
N TYR A 122 -12.55 1.37 4.47
CA TYR A 122 -12.59 2.29 5.61
C TYR A 122 -13.52 1.76 6.72
N THR A 123 -14.71 1.30 6.34
CA THR A 123 -15.78 0.85 7.25
C THR A 123 -16.27 -0.56 6.95
N HIS A 124 -16.03 -1.08 5.75
CA HIS A 124 -16.63 -2.30 5.22
C HIS A 124 -18.18 -2.35 5.39
N GLN A 125 -18.85 -1.21 5.16
CA GLN A 125 -20.32 -1.08 5.08
C GLN A 125 -20.72 0.23 4.37
N HIS A 126 -21.99 0.33 3.94
CA HIS A 126 -22.60 1.59 3.52
C HIS A 126 -23.96 1.87 4.23
N GLY A 127 -24.12 3.10 4.76
CA GLY A 127 -25.37 3.57 5.35
C GLY A 127 -25.72 2.86 6.66
N GLU A 128 -26.86 2.15 6.68
CA GLU A 128 -27.31 1.34 7.83
C GLU A 128 -26.68 -0.07 7.87
N GLY A 129 -25.68 -0.32 7.01
CA GLY A 129 -24.94 -1.58 6.96
C GLY A 129 -24.05 -1.82 8.19
N ILE A 130 -23.80 -3.10 8.49
CA ILE A 130 -22.89 -3.51 9.56
C ILE A 130 -21.51 -3.82 8.94
N SER A 131 -20.45 -3.27 9.54
CA SER A 131 -19.07 -3.51 9.14
C SER A 131 -18.75 -5.00 9.02
N THR A 132 -17.95 -5.38 8.02
CA THR A 132 -17.60 -6.77 7.63
C THR A 132 -18.75 -7.64 7.10
N ALA A 133 -19.99 -7.14 7.10
CA ALA A 133 -21.17 -7.86 6.59
C ALA A 133 -21.78 -7.24 5.33
N ASP A 134 -21.43 -5.97 5.02
CA ASP A 134 -22.03 -5.20 3.92
C ASP A 134 -20.98 -4.63 2.94
N PHE A 135 -21.44 -4.12 1.80
CA PHE A 135 -20.62 -3.65 0.68
C PHE A 135 -20.30 -2.14 0.76
N GLU A 136 -19.06 -1.79 1.07
CA GLU A 136 -18.62 -0.39 1.08
C GLU A 136 -18.60 0.27 -0.32
N PHE A 137 -18.43 -0.48 -1.41
CA PHE A 137 -18.22 0.08 -2.75
C PHE A 137 -19.03 -0.59 -3.87
N GLY A 138 -19.41 0.19 -4.89
CA GLY A 138 -19.90 -0.31 -6.18
C GLY A 138 -21.27 -0.98 -6.19
N LYS A 139 -22.03 -0.89 -5.09
CA LYS A 139 -23.35 -1.56 -4.93
C LYS A 139 -24.55 -0.62 -4.78
N CYS A 140 -24.30 0.67 -4.63
CA CYS A 140 -25.30 1.73 -4.51
C CYS A 140 -24.87 2.95 -5.36
N ASN A 141 -25.76 3.90 -5.59
CA ASN A 141 -25.48 5.05 -6.48
C ASN A 141 -24.31 5.91 -5.98
N GLU A 142 -24.28 6.22 -4.68
CA GLU A 142 -23.26 7.06 -4.05
C GLU A 142 -21.90 6.34 -3.93
N CYS A 143 -21.91 5.15 -3.32
CA CYS A 143 -20.74 4.30 -3.12
C CYS A 143 -20.14 3.70 -4.41
N SER A 144 -20.73 3.98 -5.58
CA SER A 144 -20.14 3.68 -6.89
C SER A 144 -19.28 4.82 -7.48
N THR A 145 -19.26 5.99 -6.83
CA THR A 145 -18.56 7.19 -7.34
C THR A 145 -17.07 7.20 -7.00
N ASP A 146 -16.28 7.86 -7.86
CA ASP A 146 -14.84 8.09 -7.64
C ASP A 146 -14.57 9.04 -6.46
N THR A 147 -15.51 9.94 -6.14
CA THR A 147 -15.43 10.86 -4.98
C THR A 147 -15.52 10.09 -3.68
N TYR A 148 -16.57 9.29 -3.50
CA TYR A 148 -16.77 8.44 -2.32
C TYR A 148 -15.56 7.51 -2.09
N ALA A 149 -15.07 6.88 -3.16
CA ALA A 149 -13.86 6.06 -3.12
C ALA A 149 -12.59 6.83 -2.75
N LEU A 150 -12.46 8.10 -3.12
CA LEU A 150 -11.32 8.94 -2.75
C LEU A 150 -11.40 9.36 -1.28
N GLU A 151 -12.58 9.69 -0.79
CA GLU A 151 -12.83 10.12 0.58
C GLU A 151 -12.64 8.96 1.57
N HIS A 152 -13.24 7.80 1.30
CA HIS A 152 -13.02 6.59 2.10
C HIS A 152 -11.56 6.12 2.08
N MET A 153 -10.90 6.13 0.91
CA MET A 153 -9.47 5.79 0.79
C MET A 153 -8.58 6.72 1.64
N LYS A 154 -8.85 8.03 1.62
CA LYS A 154 -8.15 9.00 2.48
C LYS A 154 -8.38 8.72 3.96
N SER A 155 -9.65 8.61 4.37
CA SER A 155 -10.00 8.41 5.78
C SER A 155 -9.38 7.13 6.33
N ALA A 156 -9.39 6.03 5.56
CA ALA A 156 -8.72 4.80 5.93
C ALA A 156 -7.19 4.99 6.12
N VAL A 157 -6.51 5.60 5.13
CA VAL A 157 -5.07 5.91 5.23
C VAL A 157 -4.77 6.79 6.45
N GLU A 158 -5.55 7.86 6.67
CA GLU A 158 -5.38 8.75 7.81
C GLU A 158 -5.60 8.04 9.16
N THR A 159 -6.57 7.14 9.28
CA THR A 159 -6.80 6.36 10.52
C THR A 159 -5.66 5.37 10.78
N PHE A 160 -5.05 4.78 9.74
CA PHE A 160 -3.82 4.00 9.90
C PHE A 160 -2.61 4.88 10.31
N GLU A 161 -2.45 6.06 9.72
CA GLU A 161 -1.39 7.01 10.12
C GLU A 161 -1.57 7.50 11.56
N LYS A 162 -2.79 7.84 11.98
CA LYS A 162 -3.15 8.24 13.35
C LYS A 162 -2.92 7.10 14.37
N SER A 163 -3.22 5.85 14.00
CA SER A 163 -2.99 4.68 14.85
C SER A 163 -1.52 4.24 14.93
N GLY A 164 -0.65 4.75 14.05
CA GLY A 164 0.78 4.41 13.96
C GLY A 164 1.06 3.04 13.31
N ILE A 165 0.06 2.37 12.76
CA ILE A 165 0.16 1.03 12.17
C ILE A 165 0.62 1.15 10.72
N LYS A 166 1.74 0.50 10.37
CA LYS A 166 2.21 0.43 8.99
C LYS A 166 1.39 -0.56 8.17
N PHE A 167 1.02 -0.16 6.97
CA PHE A 167 0.29 -0.95 5.99
C PHE A 167 1.05 -1.07 4.66
N TYR A 168 0.75 -2.13 3.91
CA TYR A 168 1.52 -2.56 2.73
C TYR A 168 0.65 -2.82 1.48
N TYR A 169 -0.59 -3.28 1.65
CA TYR A 169 -1.52 -3.59 0.56
C TYR A 169 -2.93 -3.09 0.84
N TRP A 170 -3.73 -3.03 -0.23
CA TRP A 170 -5.17 -2.78 -0.16
C TRP A 170 -5.96 -4.05 -0.48
N GLU A 171 -7.12 -4.18 0.15
CA GLU A 171 -8.15 -5.13 -0.23
C GLU A 171 -9.51 -4.43 -0.22
N THR A 172 -10.18 -4.39 -1.38
CA THR A 172 -11.51 -3.79 -1.47
C THR A 172 -12.56 -4.68 -0.80
N PRO A 173 -13.43 -4.16 0.08
CA PRO A 173 -14.61 -4.85 0.62
C PRO A 173 -15.39 -5.65 -0.43
N HIS A 174 -15.46 -6.97 -0.24
CA HIS A 174 -16.02 -7.98 -1.17
C HIS A 174 -15.58 -7.82 -2.66
N TYR A 175 -14.45 -7.15 -2.88
CA TYR A 175 -13.87 -6.76 -4.18
C TYR A 175 -14.80 -5.87 -5.04
N THR A 176 -15.84 -5.23 -4.49
CA THR A 176 -17.00 -4.76 -5.30
C THR A 176 -16.87 -3.40 -5.98
N ALA A 177 -15.77 -2.67 -5.78
CA ALA A 177 -15.57 -1.35 -6.39
C ALA A 177 -15.61 -1.35 -7.93
N THR A 178 -15.92 -0.18 -8.50
CA THR A 178 -16.06 0.01 -9.94
C THR A 178 -14.70 0.15 -10.65
N PRO A 179 -14.62 -0.10 -11.98
CA PRO A 179 -13.40 0.09 -12.77
C PRO A 179 -12.73 1.47 -12.69
N SER A 180 -13.46 2.53 -12.34
CA SER A 180 -12.92 3.87 -12.14
C SER A 180 -12.39 4.07 -10.71
N GLN A 181 -13.09 3.54 -9.70
CA GLN A 181 -12.64 3.52 -8.31
C GLN A 181 -11.29 2.80 -8.14
N TYR A 182 -11.02 1.73 -8.90
CA TYR A 182 -9.68 1.11 -8.90
C TYR A 182 -8.57 2.06 -9.40
N LYS A 183 -8.86 3.05 -10.24
CA LYS A 183 -7.91 4.13 -10.61
C LYS A 183 -7.75 5.19 -9.52
N VAL A 184 -8.71 5.30 -8.61
CA VAL A 184 -8.60 6.12 -7.39
C VAL A 184 -7.69 5.40 -6.39
N PHE A 185 -7.98 4.14 -6.07
CA PHE A 185 -7.20 3.34 -5.13
C PHE A 185 -5.74 3.16 -5.60
N ALA A 186 -5.53 2.95 -6.90
CA ALA A 186 -4.21 2.78 -7.49
C ALA A 186 -3.29 4.01 -7.38
N LYS A 187 -3.78 5.18 -6.92
CA LYS A 187 -2.94 6.33 -6.57
C LYS A 187 -2.12 6.06 -5.32
N TYR A 188 -2.76 5.43 -4.32
CA TYR A 188 -2.22 5.12 -2.99
C TYR A 188 -1.49 3.78 -2.96
N PHE A 189 -2.05 2.75 -3.61
CA PHE A 189 -1.54 1.39 -3.56
C PHE A 189 -1.02 0.90 -4.93
N THR A 190 0.02 0.06 -4.87
CA THR A 190 0.50 -0.75 -6.01
C THR A 190 0.31 -2.26 -5.79
N LEU A 191 -0.08 -2.65 -4.57
CA LEU A 191 -0.42 -4.02 -4.17
C LEU A 191 -1.90 -4.09 -3.80
N PHE A 192 -2.66 -4.86 -4.58
CA PHE A 192 -4.04 -5.21 -4.33
C PHE A 192 -4.06 -6.70 -4.00
N TYR A 193 -4.24 -7.07 -2.74
CA TYR A 193 -4.40 -8.47 -2.36
C TYR A 193 -5.88 -8.85 -2.54
N GLU A 194 -6.31 -8.95 -3.80
CA GLU A 194 -7.65 -9.35 -4.21
C GLU A 194 -7.65 -9.87 -5.67
N PRO A 195 -8.71 -10.58 -6.11
CA PRO A 195 -8.87 -10.96 -7.51
C PRO A 195 -8.95 -9.75 -8.45
N ASP A 196 -8.35 -9.89 -9.63
CA ASP A 196 -8.39 -8.90 -10.73
C ASP A 196 -9.83 -8.43 -11.02
N PHE A 197 -10.10 -7.14 -10.87
CA PHE A 197 -11.46 -6.60 -10.97
C PHE A 197 -12.09 -6.74 -12.36
N ARG A 198 -11.28 -6.78 -13.44
CA ARG A 198 -11.77 -7.04 -14.82
C ARG A 198 -11.94 -8.55 -15.07
N PHE A 199 -11.18 -9.38 -14.36
CA PHE A 199 -11.12 -10.83 -14.55
C PHE A 199 -11.22 -11.56 -13.20
N ARG A 200 -12.33 -11.37 -12.47
CA ARG A 200 -12.54 -11.82 -11.08
C ARG A 200 -12.44 -13.33 -10.83
N ARG A 201 -12.31 -14.13 -11.90
CA ARG A 201 -12.06 -15.59 -11.89
C ARG A 201 -10.59 -15.97 -12.14
N SER A 202 -9.70 -14.98 -12.28
CA SER A 202 -8.26 -15.20 -12.46
C SER A 202 -7.68 -15.93 -11.25
N LYS A 203 -6.89 -16.98 -11.51
CA LYS A 203 -6.15 -17.72 -10.49
C LYS A 203 -4.66 -17.37 -10.45
N THR A 204 -4.23 -16.47 -11.32
CA THR A 204 -2.85 -16.01 -11.45
C THR A 204 -2.75 -14.53 -11.08
N ILE A 205 -1.59 -14.13 -10.57
CA ILE A 205 -1.25 -12.74 -10.30
C ILE A 205 -1.24 -11.99 -11.64
N SER A 206 -2.03 -10.91 -11.74
CA SER A 206 -2.01 -10.00 -12.87
C SER A 206 -1.36 -8.67 -12.50
N VAL A 207 -0.87 -7.96 -13.51
CA VAL A 207 -0.36 -6.60 -13.38
C VAL A 207 -1.03 -5.70 -14.41
N HIS A 208 -1.45 -4.51 -13.98
CA HIS A 208 -2.02 -3.46 -14.81
C HIS A 208 -1.07 -2.26 -14.85
N TYR A 209 -0.90 -1.67 -16.03
CA TYR A 209 -0.11 -0.44 -16.24
C TYR A 209 -0.97 0.77 -16.61
N ASP A 210 -2.28 0.60 -16.81
CA ASP A 210 -3.23 1.64 -17.22
C ASP A 210 -3.99 2.30 -16.06
N LEU A 211 -3.88 1.76 -14.85
CA LEU A 211 -4.53 2.29 -13.64
C LEU A 211 -3.87 3.57 -13.09
N ARG A 212 -2.61 3.83 -13.44
CA ARG A 212 -1.82 4.98 -12.97
C ARG A 212 -1.32 5.84 -14.13
N SER A 213 -1.29 7.15 -13.94
CA SER A 213 -0.74 8.11 -14.90
C SER A 213 0.79 8.02 -15.04
N ASP A 214 1.50 7.57 -14.00
CA ASP A 214 2.95 7.35 -14.01
C ASP A 214 3.37 5.99 -14.61
N LYS A 215 2.39 5.20 -15.10
CA LYS A 215 2.58 3.87 -15.70
C LYS A 215 3.37 2.88 -14.81
N LYS A 216 3.40 3.08 -13.49
CA LYS A 216 3.89 2.06 -12.56
C LYS A 216 2.98 0.82 -12.56
N PRO A 217 3.54 -0.38 -12.35
CA PRO A 217 2.73 -1.59 -12.23
C PRO A 217 1.80 -1.52 -11.01
N VAL A 218 0.59 -2.06 -11.18
CA VAL A 218 -0.37 -2.30 -10.10
C VAL A 218 -0.74 -3.78 -10.13
N TYR A 219 -0.42 -4.48 -9.05
CA TYR A 219 -0.50 -5.94 -8.95
C TYR A 219 -1.79 -6.39 -8.26
N PHE A 220 -2.48 -7.36 -8.84
CA PHE A 220 -3.63 -8.05 -8.23
C PHE A 220 -3.23 -9.48 -7.88
N ILE A 221 -3.22 -9.80 -6.59
CA ILE A 221 -2.83 -11.10 -6.04
C ILE A 221 -4.11 -11.82 -5.63
N PRO A 222 -4.62 -12.80 -6.41
CA PRO A 222 -5.90 -13.42 -6.09
C PRO A 222 -5.82 -14.37 -4.90
N THR A 223 -6.98 -14.68 -4.32
CA THR A 223 -7.21 -15.80 -3.38
C THR A 223 -8.00 -16.94 -4.06
N PRO A 224 -7.45 -17.65 -5.07
CA PRO A 224 -8.20 -18.60 -5.88
C PRO A 224 -8.63 -19.89 -5.15
N GLN A 225 -8.19 -20.06 -3.90
CA GLN A 225 -8.67 -21.10 -2.99
C GLN A 225 -9.85 -20.65 -2.11
N LEU A 226 -10.21 -19.36 -2.14
CA LEU A 226 -11.34 -18.74 -1.43
C LEU A 226 -11.22 -18.83 0.11
N ALA A 227 -12.32 -18.54 0.81
CA ALA A 227 -12.45 -18.68 2.25
C ALA A 227 -12.31 -20.14 2.69
N ILE A 228 -11.73 -20.34 3.88
CA ILE A 228 -11.94 -21.55 4.69
C ILE A 228 -13.12 -21.29 5.63
N GLN A 229 -14.16 -22.12 5.54
CA GLN A 229 -15.31 -22.07 6.46
C GLN A 229 -15.64 -23.44 7.07
N SER A 230 -15.05 -24.52 6.55
CA SER A 230 -15.41 -25.90 6.87
C SER A 230 -14.28 -26.89 6.56
N LYS A 231 -14.39 -28.12 7.08
CA LYS A 231 -13.53 -29.25 6.70
C LYS A 231 -13.52 -29.52 5.18
N PHE A 232 -14.66 -29.31 4.51
CA PHE A 232 -14.78 -29.45 3.06
C PHE A 232 -13.88 -28.46 2.32
N ASP A 233 -13.69 -27.24 2.83
CA ASP A 233 -12.77 -26.27 2.24
C ASP A 233 -11.32 -26.73 2.34
N VAL A 234 -10.90 -27.29 3.48
CA VAL A 234 -9.56 -27.87 3.66
C VAL A 234 -9.33 -29.00 2.64
N GLU A 235 -10.28 -29.94 2.51
CA GLU A 235 -10.19 -31.04 1.55
C GLU A 235 -10.17 -30.56 0.10
N ARG A 236 -11.04 -29.60 -0.26
CA ARG A 236 -11.11 -28.94 -1.57
C ARG A 236 -9.80 -28.23 -1.92
N ILE A 237 -9.19 -27.53 -0.97
CA ILE A 237 -7.93 -26.81 -1.17
C ILE A 237 -6.78 -27.79 -1.34
N LEU A 238 -6.66 -28.81 -0.48
CA LEU A 238 -5.60 -29.82 -0.57
C LEU A 238 -5.73 -30.69 -1.83
N PHE A 239 -6.95 -30.94 -2.33
CA PHE A 239 -7.15 -31.53 -3.65
C PHE A 239 -6.64 -30.60 -4.76
N SER A 240 -7.01 -29.31 -4.74
CA SER A 240 -6.53 -28.32 -5.72
C SER A 240 -5.01 -28.09 -5.67
N ALA A 241 -4.38 -28.23 -4.50
CA ALA A 241 -2.95 -28.05 -4.30
C ALA A 241 -2.10 -29.12 -5.03
N ARG A 242 -2.72 -30.22 -5.48
CA ARG A 242 -2.03 -31.29 -6.24
C ARG A 242 -1.66 -30.89 -7.67
N SER A 243 -2.32 -29.88 -8.23
CA SER A 243 -2.19 -29.49 -9.66
C SER A 243 -1.87 -28.01 -9.90
N THR A 244 -1.65 -27.22 -8.84
CA THR A 244 -1.24 -25.81 -8.94
C THR A 244 0.15 -25.59 -8.36
N GLN A 245 0.86 -24.56 -8.83
CA GLN A 245 2.10 -24.05 -8.25
C GLN A 245 1.87 -22.82 -7.35
N PHE A 246 0.63 -22.32 -7.28
CA PHE A 246 0.22 -21.18 -6.48
C PHE A 246 -1.03 -21.52 -5.68
N VAL A 247 -0.95 -21.36 -4.35
CA VAL A 247 -2.07 -21.46 -3.41
C VAL A 247 -2.18 -20.12 -2.68
N SER A 248 -3.37 -19.54 -2.65
CA SER A 248 -3.66 -18.32 -1.90
C SER A 248 -5.12 -18.34 -1.46
N PHE A 249 -5.33 -18.25 -0.15
CA PHE A 249 -6.63 -18.39 0.51
C PHE A 249 -6.81 -17.35 1.61
N PHE A 250 -8.03 -17.21 2.09
CA PHE A 250 -8.33 -16.34 3.22
C PHE A 250 -9.08 -17.07 4.35
N PHE A 251 -8.91 -16.54 5.55
CA PHE A 251 -9.45 -17.10 6.79
C PHE A 251 -9.91 -15.94 7.69
N HIS A 252 -11.09 -16.05 8.28
CA HIS A 252 -11.57 -15.07 9.26
C HIS A 252 -11.19 -15.64 10.64
N PRO A 253 -10.32 -15.00 11.45
CA PRO A 253 -9.75 -15.61 12.65
C PRO A 253 -10.74 -16.29 13.60
N PHE A 254 -11.96 -15.76 13.73
CA PHE A 254 -13.02 -16.34 14.56
C PHE A 254 -13.53 -17.74 14.13
N ARG A 255 -13.15 -18.27 12.95
CA ARG A 255 -13.83 -19.43 12.31
C ARG A 255 -13.55 -20.79 12.95
N ASP A 256 -12.33 -21.01 13.45
CA ASP A 256 -11.97 -22.26 14.15
C ASP A 256 -12.38 -22.25 15.63
N PHE A 257 -12.72 -21.07 16.19
CA PHE A 257 -13.05 -20.94 17.61
C PHE A 257 -14.52 -21.23 17.89
N LYS A 258 -14.76 -22.11 18.85
CA LYS A 258 -16.11 -22.35 19.38
C LYS A 258 -16.63 -21.06 20.02
N ARG A 259 -17.75 -20.58 19.49
CA ARG A 259 -18.52 -19.45 20.04
C ARG A 259 -19.35 -19.95 21.23
N LEU A 260 -19.24 -19.23 22.34
CA LEU A 260 -20.06 -19.36 23.54
C LEU A 260 -20.91 -18.09 23.65
N TYR A 261 -22.19 -18.23 23.98
CA TYR A 261 -23.09 -17.09 24.12
C TYR A 261 -22.91 -16.45 25.50
N ALA A 262 -22.62 -15.15 25.56
CA ALA A 262 -22.32 -14.45 26.82
C ALA A 262 -23.41 -13.46 27.27
N GLY A 263 -24.40 -13.18 26.42
CA GLY A 263 -25.49 -12.24 26.68
C GLY A 263 -25.97 -11.58 25.38
N HIS A 264 -26.63 -10.42 25.50
CA HIS A 264 -26.96 -9.55 24.36
C HIS A 264 -25.72 -9.29 23.52
N ASP A 265 -25.70 -9.93 22.35
CA ASP A 265 -24.82 -9.74 21.19
C ASP A 265 -23.29 -9.79 21.43
N LEU A 266 -22.90 -10.09 22.67
CA LEU A 266 -21.55 -10.44 23.08
C LEU A 266 -21.27 -11.92 22.83
N ILE A 267 -20.31 -12.18 21.94
CA ILE A 267 -19.73 -13.50 21.69
C ILE A 267 -18.51 -13.67 22.59
N LYS A 268 -18.48 -14.79 23.32
CA LYS A 268 -17.28 -15.30 24.00
C LYS A 268 -16.61 -16.36 23.15
N PHE A 269 -15.31 -16.20 22.91
CA PHE A 269 -14.53 -17.23 22.23
C PHE A 269 -13.90 -18.19 23.24
N ASP A 270 -14.07 -19.50 22.98
CA ASP A 270 -13.40 -20.56 23.73
C ASP A 270 -11.94 -20.67 23.26
N ILE A 271 -11.01 -20.03 23.97
CA ILE A 271 -9.57 -20.02 23.61
C ILE A 271 -8.92 -21.40 23.66
N SER A 272 -9.58 -22.41 24.25
CA SER A 272 -9.08 -23.79 24.24
C SER A 272 -9.26 -24.47 22.87
N SER A 273 -10.17 -23.96 22.01
CA SER A 273 -10.39 -24.44 20.63
C SER A 273 -9.07 -24.54 19.86
N SER A 274 -8.81 -25.67 19.20
CA SER A 274 -7.72 -25.77 18.23
C SER A 274 -8.03 -24.93 16.99
N LEU A 275 -7.00 -24.50 16.27
CA LEU A 275 -7.14 -23.82 14.97
C LEU A 275 -7.35 -24.87 13.88
N GLY A 276 -8.32 -25.78 14.06
CA GLY A 276 -8.33 -27.10 13.44
C GLY A 276 -8.33 -27.14 11.91
N TYR A 277 -9.01 -26.20 11.23
CA TYR A 277 -8.96 -26.11 9.77
C TYR A 277 -7.65 -25.49 9.29
N LEU A 278 -7.17 -24.44 9.98
CA LEU A 278 -5.91 -23.76 9.66
C LEU A 278 -4.68 -24.66 9.89
N GLU A 279 -4.63 -25.35 11.03
CA GLU A 279 -3.61 -26.33 11.42
C GLU A 279 -3.46 -27.45 10.39
N ALA A 280 -4.60 -28.07 10.03
CA ALA A 280 -4.63 -29.13 9.03
C ALA A 280 -4.12 -28.64 7.67
N LEU A 281 -4.51 -27.43 7.25
CA LEU A 281 -4.14 -26.88 5.96
C LEU A 281 -2.66 -26.47 5.89
N VAL A 282 -2.16 -25.75 6.91
CA VAL A 282 -0.74 -25.32 6.99
C VAL A 282 0.18 -26.54 6.96
N LYS A 283 -0.10 -27.55 7.78
CA LYS A 283 0.67 -28.79 7.83
C LYS A 283 0.69 -29.50 6.47
N ASN A 284 -0.48 -29.79 5.90
CA ASN A 284 -0.57 -30.57 4.68
C ASN A 284 0.01 -29.82 3.47
N LEU A 285 -0.10 -28.50 3.38
CA LEU A 285 0.55 -27.72 2.32
C LEU A 285 2.08 -27.81 2.40
N LYS A 286 2.67 -27.74 3.59
CA LYS A 286 4.11 -27.96 3.79
C LYS A 286 4.54 -29.38 3.42
N GLU A 287 3.78 -30.40 3.83
CA GLU A 287 4.03 -31.81 3.47
C GLU A 287 3.91 -32.03 1.95
N MET A 288 3.04 -31.27 1.27
CA MET A 288 2.96 -31.20 -0.18
C MET A 288 4.07 -30.37 -0.83
N GLY A 289 5.00 -29.80 -0.07
CA GLY A 289 6.15 -29.03 -0.54
C GLY A 289 5.85 -27.59 -0.92
N PHE A 290 4.83 -26.95 -0.32
CA PHE A 290 4.58 -25.51 -0.48
C PHE A 290 5.37 -24.68 0.53
N THR A 291 5.99 -23.61 0.05
CA THR A 291 6.63 -22.57 0.86
C THR A 291 5.66 -21.43 1.08
N PHE A 292 5.36 -21.11 2.34
CA PHE A 292 4.56 -19.93 2.69
C PHE A 292 5.39 -18.65 2.55
N LYS A 293 4.81 -17.58 1.98
CA LYS A 293 5.48 -16.30 1.72
C LYS A 293 4.61 -15.09 2.01
N THR A 294 5.25 -13.95 2.29
CA THR A 294 4.62 -12.63 2.15
C THR A 294 4.46 -12.23 0.67
N ILE A 295 3.56 -11.30 0.39
CA ILE A 295 3.45 -10.62 -0.92
C ILE A 295 4.74 -9.88 -1.32
N ASN A 296 5.58 -9.50 -0.34
CA ASN A 296 6.86 -8.82 -0.59
C ASN A 296 7.93 -9.78 -1.12
N GLU A 297 7.96 -11.02 -0.64
CA GLU A 297 8.89 -12.07 -1.09
C GLU A 297 8.56 -12.65 -2.48
N LEU A 298 7.49 -12.18 -3.12
CA LEU A 298 7.16 -12.49 -4.51
C LEU A 298 8.02 -11.73 -5.53
N ASN A 299 8.94 -10.87 -5.08
CA ASN A 299 9.86 -10.08 -5.93
C ASN A 299 9.13 -9.17 -6.95
N LEU A 300 7.97 -8.64 -6.54
CA LEU A 300 7.19 -7.67 -7.30
C LEU A 300 7.83 -6.27 -7.21
N LEU A 301 7.69 -5.43 -8.24
CA LEU A 301 8.22 -4.06 -8.25
C LEU A 301 7.24 -3.11 -7.54
N THR A 302 7.15 -3.25 -6.23
CA THR A 302 6.15 -2.62 -5.38
C THR A 302 6.55 -1.21 -4.96
N PHE A 303 5.57 -0.44 -4.52
CA PHE A 303 5.75 0.82 -3.82
C PHE A 303 4.85 0.82 -2.58
N ASN A 304 5.46 1.01 -1.40
CA ASN A 304 4.77 0.98 -0.12
C ASN A 304 4.32 2.40 0.30
N PRO A 305 3.02 2.67 0.48
CA PRO A 305 2.55 3.98 0.96
C PRO A 305 3.03 4.34 2.38
N SER A 306 3.46 3.35 3.18
CA SER A 306 4.10 3.58 4.49
C SER A 306 5.55 4.13 4.40
N GLU A 307 6.10 4.29 3.19
CA GLU A 307 7.25 5.19 2.95
C GLU A 307 6.76 6.64 2.87
N LYS A 308 6.92 7.39 3.97
CA LYS A 308 6.51 8.80 4.10
C LYS A 308 6.74 9.60 2.81
N PHE A 309 5.64 9.96 2.15
CA PHE A 309 5.65 11.06 1.19
C PHE A 309 5.70 12.38 1.97
N TYR A 310 6.72 13.20 1.70
CA TYR A 310 6.78 14.54 2.26
C TYR A 310 5.94 15.50 1.43
N THR A 311 4.87 16.05 2.02
CA THR A 311 4.08 17.15 1.43
C THR A 311 4.89 18.45 1.49
N VAL A 312 5.57 18.78 0.40
CA VAL A 312 6.39 20.01 0.28
C VAL A 312 6.08 20.70 -1.05
N ASN A 313 6.04 22.03 -1.03
CA ASN A 313 5.78 22.88 -2.20
C ASN A 313 7.05 23.69 -2.51
N ASN A 314 7.34 23.93 -3.80
CA ASN A 314 8.56 24.63 -4.29
C ASN A 314 9.88 23.94 -3.88
N LEU A 315 10.00 22.65 -4.22
CA LEU A 315 11.18 21.82 -3.98
C LEU A 315 12.25 22.02 -5.09
N TYR A 316 13.51 22.23 -4.70
CA TYR A 316 14.66 22.48 -5.58
C TYR A 316 15.83 21.53 -5.23
N LEU A 317 16.03 20.47 -6.03
CA LEU A 317 16.96 19.38 -5.72
C LEU A 317 18.35 19.57 -6.32
N VAL A 318 19.37 19.80 -5.48
CA VAL A 318 20.73 20.15 -5.94
C VAL A 318 21.62 18.92 -6.09
N PHE A 319 22.16 18.74 -7.30
CA PHE A 319 23.12 17.69 -7.64
C PHE A 319 24.39 18.28 -8.26
N LYS A 320 25.47 18.33 -7.45
CA LYS A 320 26.86 18.76 -7.75
C LYS A 320 27.09 20.20 -8.28
N ASP A 321 26.25 20.67 -9.19
CA ASP A 321 26.20 22.03 -9.75
C ASP A 321 24.82 22.39 -10.35
N LYS A 322 23.90 21.43 -10.50
CA LYS A 322 22.65 21.56 -11.25
C LYS A 322 21.42 21.26 -10.40
N LEU A 323 20.30 21.84 -10.81
CA LEU A 323 18.97 21.55 -10.28
C LEU A 323 18.24 20.56 -11.18
N ILE A 324 17.50 19.63 -10.57
CA ILE A 324 16.66 18.65 -11.27
C ILE A 324 15.19 18.87 -10.89
N PHE A 325 14.37 19.17 -11.90
CA PHE A 325 12.91 19.20 -11.83
C PHE A 325 12.32 17.91 -12.39
N LYS A 326 11.02 17.62 -12.15
CA LYS A 326 10.33 16.49 -12.81
C LYS A 326 9.08 16.91 -13.57
N ASN A 327 8.92 16.31 -14.76
CA ASN A 327 7.74 16.35 -15.65
C ASN A 327 7.35 17.68 -16.31
N SER A 328 8.29 18.62 -16.40
CA SER A 328 8.64 19.26 -17.68
C SER A 328 10.12 19.63 -17.63
N THR A 329 10.90 19.23 -18.65
CA THR A 329 12.37 19.29 -18.60
C THR A 329 12.89 20.69 -18.92
N ILE A 330 12.71 21.61 -17.97
CA ILE A 330 13.31 22.95 -18.00
C ILE A 330 14.45 22.96 -16.99
N TYR A 331 15.69 23.04 -17.50
CA TYR A 331 16.85 23.30 -16.66
C TYR A 331 16.93 24.82 -16.44
N LEU A 332 16.54 25.29 -15.26
CA LEU A 332 16.87 26.64 -14.80
C LEU A 332 18.17 26.57 -14.00
N PRO A 333 19.28 27.17 -14.48
CA PRO A 333 20.45 27.44 -13.65
C PRO A 333 20.08 28.10 -12.33
N LEU A 334 20.73 27.71 -11.23
CA LEU A 334 20.54 28.34 -9.91
C LEU A 334 20.77 29.87 -9.97
N VAL A 335 21.66 30.30 -10.86
CA VAL A 335 21.91 31.69 -11.29
C VAL A 335 20.64 32.44 -11.69
N GLU A 336 19.74 31.81 -12.46
CA GLU A 336 18.49 32.44 -12.95
C GLU A 336 17.43 32.51 -11.86
N ILE A 337 17.41 31.55 -10.92
CA ILE A 337 16.51 31.54 -9.76
C ILE A 337 16.93 32.61 -8.75
N LEU A 338 18.22 32.73 -8.47
CA LEU A 338 18.74 33.81 -7.61
C LEU A 338 18.48 35.19 -8.27
N SER A 339 18.60 35.29 -9.60
CA SER A 339 18.26 36.50 -10.36
C SER A 339 16.77 36.85 -10.28
N SER A 340 15.86 35.91 -10.53
CA SER A 340 14.41 36.18 -10.51
C SER A 340 13.87 36.57 -9.12
N LEU A 341 14.55 36.10 -8.06
CA LEU A 341 14.28 36.50 -6.68
C LEU A 341 14.99 37.79 -6.25
N ASN A 342 15.77 38.44 -7.14
CA ASN A 342 16.63 39.58 -6.79
C ASN A 342 17.52 39.30 -5.55
N ILE A 343 18.10 38.10 -5.47
CA ILE A 343 19.12 37.72 -4.50
C ILE A 343 20.47 37.96 -5.15
N LYS A 344 21.36 38.72 -4.49
CA LYS A 344 22.71 38.95 -5.02
C LYS A 344 23.56 37.70 -4.86
N TYR A 345 24.20 37.28 -5.94
CA TYR A 345 25.12 36.16 -5.98
C TYR A 345 26.39 36.52 -6.74
N SER A 346 27.46 35.75 -6.52
CA SER A 346 28.65 35.72 -7.36
C SER A 346 28.88 34.29 -7.87
N PHE A 347 29.39 34.17 -9.08
CA PHE A 347 29.77 32.89 -9.66
C PHE A 347 31.20 32.96 -10.19
N ALA A 348 32.09 32.13 -9.66
CA ALA A 348 33.50 32.09 -10.05
C ALA A 348 34.06 30.68 -9.87
N ASN A 349 34.86 30.20 -10.83
CA ASN A 349 35.62 28.95 -10.74
C ASN A 349 34.77 27.72 -10.31
N GLY A 350 33.58 27.56 -10.89
CA GLY A 350 32.65 26.46 -10.57
C GLY A 350 32.07 26.52 -9.15
N SER A 351 32.11 27.70 -8.52
CA SER A 351 31.57 27.97 -7.19
C SER A 351 30.56 29.11 -7.28
N ILE A 352 29.38 28.92 -6.68
CA ILE A 352 28.38 29.99 -6.50
C ILE A 352 28.38 30.43 -5.05
N GLN A 353 28.23 31.73 -4.80
CA GLN A 353 28.08 32.31 -3.47
C GLN A 353 26.89 33.27 -3.47
N PHE A 354 26.07 33.26 -2.42
CA PHE A 354 24.93 34.15 -2.27
C PHE A 354 24.63 34.39 -0.78
N GLU A 355 23.98 35.51 -0.46
CA GLU A 355 23.63 35.85 0.92
C GLU A 355 22.11 35.99 1.07
N VAL A 356 21.54 35.29 2.05
CA VAL A 356 20.10 35.32 2.38
C VAL A 356 19.97 35.37 3.90
N ASN A 357 19.15 36.31 4.40
CA ASN A 357 18.88 36.51 5.83
C ASN A 357 20.15 36.57 6.71
N GLY A 358 21.17 37.27 6.23
CA GLY A 358 22.47 37.42 6.90
C GLY A 358 23.39 36.18 6.86
N ASN A 359 22.94 35.08 6.27
CA ASN A 359 23.73 33.86 6.11
C ASN A 359 24.38 33.81 4.72
N LYS A 360 25.69 33.59 4.69
CA LYS A 360 26.50 33.47 3.48
C LYS A 360 26.57 32.01 3.06
N PHE A 361 25.92 31.69 1.95
CA PHE A 361 25.95 30.38 1.33
C PHE A 361 27.02 30.33 0.24
N LYS A 362 27.76 29.23 0.18
CA LYS A 362 28.72 28.94 -0.89
C LYS A 362 28.60 27.47 -1.27
N ILE A 363 28.35 27.20 -2.55
CA ILE A 363 28.25 25.83 -3.08
C ILE A 363 29.37 25.67 -4.12
N THR A 364 30.20 24.63 -3.95
CA THR A 364 31.31 24.35 -4.87
C THR A 364 31.55 22.84 -4.97
N LYS A 365 31.61 22.31 -6.20
CA LYS A 365 31.95 20.90 -6.51
C LYS A 365 31.16 19.82 -5.75
N GLY A 366 29.96 20.12 -5.26
CA GLY A 366 29.15 19.21 -4.44
C GLY A 366 29.37 19.32 -2.92
N THR A 367 30.05 20.36 -2.44
CA THR A 367 30.15 20.72 -1.01
C THR A 367 29.37 22.02 -0.75
N VAL A 368 28.67 22.10 0.38
CA VAL A 368 27.93 23.30 0.82
C VAL A 368 28.64 23.93 2.01
N PHE A 369 28.74 25.25 2.01
CA PHE A 369 29.26 26.04 3.13
C PHE A 369 28.20 27.05 3.55
N ILE A 370 28.02 27.23 4.86
CA ILE A 370 27.15 28.27 5.45
C ILE A 370 27.98 29.03 6.48
N ASN A 371 28.16 30.34 6.27
CA ASN A 371 29.06 31.20 7.05
C ASN A 371 30.47 30.59 7.16
N ASP A 372 31.01 30.19 6.01
CA ASP A 372 32.30 29.53 5.80
C ASP A 372 32.54 28.18 6.53
N LYS A 373 31.58 27.70 7.33
CA LYS A 373 31.58 26.34 7.89
C LYS A 373 31.13 25.33 6.83
N GLU A 374 31.91 24.26 6.67
CA GLU A 374 31.66 23.18 5.70
C GLU A 374 30.58 22.20 6.17
N TYR A 375 29.72 21.78 5.24
CA TYR A 375 28.71 20.74 5.41
C TYR A 375 28.82 19.71 4.28
N THR A 376 28.84 18.44 4.67
CA THR A 376 28.95 17.26 3.81
C THR A 376 27.91 16.22 4.24
N SER A 377 27.62 15.24 3.39
CA SER A 377 26.55 14.23 3.57
C SER A 377 26.60 13.42 4.88
N ASN A 378 27.70 13.49 5.63
CA ASN A 378 27.92 12.72 6.85
C ASN A 378 27.83 13.59 8.12
N ASN A 379 27.75 14.92 7.99
CA ASN A 379 27.75 15.87 9.10
C ASN A 379 26.37 16.54 9.22
N LYS A 380 25.58 16.13 10.22
CA LYS A 380 24.24 16.65 10.47
C LYS A 380 24.23 18.18 10.67
N ILE A 381 23.23 18.84 10.09
CA ILE A 381 22.90 20.25 10.35
C ILE A 381 21.93 20.30 11.54
N PRO A 382 22.21 21.04 12.63
CA PRO A 382 21.23 21.31 13.67
C PRO A 382 20.19 22.35 13.24
N ASP A 383 18.96 22.17 13.71
CA ASP A 383 17.84 23.13 13.77
C ASP A 383 17.30 23.72 12.45
N ILE A 384 16.03 23.40 12.13
CA ILE A 384 14.93 24.36 11.76
C ILE A 384 13.60 23.59 11.50
N LEU A 385 12.46 24.29 11.65
CA LEU A 385 11.09 23.76 11.51
C LEU A 385 10.28 24.41 10.35
N ILE A 386 9.03 23.99 10.16
CA ILE A 386 8.26 23.98 8.89
C ILE A 386 7.05 24.95 8.90
N PHE A 387 6.35 25.06 7.75
CA PHE A 387 5.01 25.65 7.43
C PHE A 387 5.05 27.08 6.86
N SER A 388 4.24 27.48 5.86
CA SER A 388 3.39 26.79 4.84
C SER A 388 3.06 27.81 3.71
N SER A 389 2.40 27.56 2.58
CA SER A 389 1.72 26.41 1.93
C SER A 389 1.98 26.50 0.40
N ASN A 390 1.32 25.86 -0.59
CA ASN A 390 0.23 24.86 -0.68
C ASN A 390 0.45 23.94 -1.92
N GLN A 391 -0.42 22.93 -2.14
CA GLN A 391 -0.40 21.90 -3.20
C GLN A 391 0.74 20.85 -3.11
N PRO A 392 0.48 19.64 -2.55
CA PRO A 392 1.49 18.62 -2.29
C PRO A 392 2.21 18.07 -3.54
N VAL A 393 3.54 17.99 -3.46
CA VAL A 393 4.38 17.19 -4.39
C VAL A 393 4.90 15.94 -3.66
N TYR A 394 4.57 14.77 -4.19
CA TYR A 394 4.88 13.47 -3.56
C TYR A 394 6.26 12.95 -3.96
N VAL A 395 7.17 12.77 -2.99
CA VAL A 395 8.55 12.34 -3.20
C VAL A 395 8.93 11.25 -2.18
N SER A 396 9.63 10.19 -2.62
CA SER A 396 10.05 9.07 -1.75
C SER A 396 11.40 9.33 -1.07
N LYS A 397 11.60 8.73 0.11
CA LYS A 397 12.82 8.93 0.91
C LYS A 397 14.10 8.46 0.21
N ASP A 398 14.07 7.31 -0.48
CA ASP A 398 15.19 6.81 -1.28
C ASP A 398 15.55 7.74 -2.47
N PHE A 399 14.60 8.52 -2.98
CA PHE A 399 14.89 9.53 -3.99
C PHE A 399 15.59 10.75 -3.36
N VAL A 400 15.11 11.23 -2.20
CA VAL A 400 15.72 12.34 -1.45
C VAL A 400 17.17 12.04 -1.07
N SER A 401 17.46 10.84 -0.54
CA SER A 401 18.80 10.43 -0.09
C SER A 401 19.85 10.27 -1.22
N ARG A 402 19.53 10.62 -2.47
CA ARG A 402 20.45 10.65 -3.61
C ARG A 402 20.95 12.07 -3.93
N PHE A 403 20.42 13.09 -3.24
CA PHE A 403 20.80 14.50 -3.41
C PHE A 403 21.70 14.97 -2.27
N ILE A 404 22.43 16.06 -2.51
CA ILE A 404 23.43 16.60 -1.56
C ILE A 404 22.76 17.59 -0.58
N ALA A 405 21.73 18.28 -1.06
CA ALA A 405 20.86 19.16 -0.31
C ALA A 405 19.52 19.27 -1.03
N VAL A 406 18.42 19.26 -0.27
CA VAL A 406 17.10 19.64 -0.76
C VAL A 406 16.91 21.11 -0.41
N ILE A 407 16.83 22.00 -1.40
CA ILE A 407 16.54 23.41 -1.16
C ILE A 407 15.04 23.64 -1.34
N GLN A 408 14.42 24.44 -0.47
CA GLN A 408 13.07 24.98 -0.67
C GLN A 408 13.18 26.50 -0.62
N VAL A 409 12.64 27.19 -1.63
CA VAL A 409 12.73 28.65 -1.71
C VAL A 409 11.34 29.27 -1.76
N ASN A 410 11.08 30.20 -0.83
CA ASN A 410 9.82 30.92 -0.75
C ASN A 410 9.90 32.22 -1.57
N PRO A 411 9.17 32.36 -2.69
CA PRO A 411 9.29 33.52 -3.57
C PRO A 411 8.71 34.82 -2.98
N PHE A 412 7.90 34.73 -1.92
CA PHE A 412 7.21 35.90 -1.34
C PHE A 412 8.04 36.63 -0.28
N ASN A 413 8.85 35.92 0.50
CA ASN A 413 9.71 36.49 1.54
C ASN A 413 11.23 36.25 1.30
N LYS A 414 11.59 35.53 0.23
CA LYS A 414 12.96 35.17 -0.18
C LYS A 414 13.71 34.23 0.76
N GLU A 415 13.01 33.54 1.66
CA GLU A 415 13.63 32.53 2.53
C GLU A 415 14.13 31.32 1.72
N VAL A 416 15.32 30.85 2.07
CA VAL A 416 15.97 29.66 1.52
C VAL A 416 16.13 28.65 2.66
N ILE A 417 15.38 27.57 2.59
CA ILE A 417 15.37 26.46 3.55
C ILE A 417 16.19 25.31 2.94
N ILE A 418 16.94 24.57 3.77
CA ILE A 418 17.60 23.32 3.38
C ILE A 418 16.99 22.18 4.22
N LEU A 419 16.55 21.12 3.56
CA LEU A 419 15.91 19.94 4.16
C LEU A 419 16.83 18.71 4.05
N ASP A 420 16.66 17.77 4.99
CA ASP A 420 17.38 16.50 5.21
C ASP A 420 16.62 15.29 4.59
#